data_AF-Q51044-F1
#
_entry.id   AF-Q51044-F1
#
_cell.length_a   1.000
_cell.length_b   1.000
_cell.length_c   1.000
_cell.angle_alpha   90.00
_cell.angle_beta   90.00
_cell.angle_gamma   90.00
#
_symmetry.space_group_name_H-M   'P 1'
#
loop_
_entity.id
_entity.type
_entity.pdbx_description
1 polymer ?
#
loop_
_entity_poly.entity_id
_entity_poly.type
_entity_poly.pdbx_seq_one_letter_code
_entity_poly.pdbx_strand_id
1 'polypeptide(L)'
;KSAVTEYYLNNGTWPENNTSAGVASPPSDIKGKYVKEVEVKNGVVTATMLSSGVNNEIKRKKLSLWGRRENGSVKWFCGQPVTRTDDDTVADAKDGKEIDTKHLPSTCRDKASDAK
;
A
#
# COMPACT_ATOMS: atom_id res chain seq x y z
N LYS A 1 1.85 -4.84 7.00
CA LYS A 1 0.72 -4.43 7.87
C LYS A 1 1.16 -4.33 9.31
N SER A 2 1.57 -5.42 9.95
CA SER A 2 1.93 -5.46 11.39
C SER A 2 2.89 -4.34 11.80
N ALA A 3 4.05 -4.22 11.13
CA ALA A 3 5.05 -3.21 11.47
C ALA A 3 4.54 -1.76 11.29
N VAL A 4 3.73 -1.51 10.26
CA VAL A 4 3.12 -0.19 10.02
C VAL A 4 2.06 0.14 11.08
N THR A 5 1.24 -0.84 11.47
CA THR A 5 0.25 -0.69 12.54
C THR A 5 0.91 -0.48 13.89
N GLU A 6 1.93 -1.27 14.23
CA GLU A 6 2.68 -1.14 15.48
C GLU A 6 3.36 0.23 15.58
N TYR A 7 4.00 0.68 14.50
CA TYR A 7 4.57 2.03 14.45
C TYR A 7 3.51 3.10 14.73
N TYR A 8 2.37 3.02 14.05
CA TYR A 8 1.28 3.98 14.24
C TYR A 8 0.76 3.99 15.68
N LEU A 9 0.52 2.81 16.28
CA LEU A 9 0.02 2.71 17.65
C LEU A 9 1.03 3.21 18.69
N ASN A 10 2.34 3.06 18.43
CA ASN A 10 3.39 3.50 19.34
C ASN A 10 3.73 5.00 19.20
N ASN A 11 3.61 5.58 18.00
CA ASN A 11 4.07 6.94 17.70
C ASN A 11 2.93 7.94 17.45
N GLY A 12 1.71 7.45 17.23
CA GLY A 12 0.55 8.28 16.88
C GLY A 12 0.61 8.90 15.47
N THR A 13 1.56 8.47 14.64
CA THR A 13 1.75 8.93 13.27
C THR A 13 2.14 7.76 12.38
N TRP A 14 1.85 7.85 11.08
CA TRP A 14 2.24 6.82 10.13
C TRP A 14 3.75 6.87 9.83
N PRO A 15 4.40 5.70 9.62
CA PRO A 15 5.81 5.68 9.26
C PRO A 15 6.02 6.28 7.87
N GLU A 16 6.94 7.23 7.77
CA GLU A 16 7.23 7.94 6.52
C GLU A 16 7.77 7.02 5.43
N ASN A 17 8.52 5.98 5.81
CA ASN A 17 9.22 5.08 4.90
C ASN A 17 9.43 3.67 5.50
N ASN A 18 10.02 2.75 4.71
CA ASN A 18 10.34 1.38 5.12
C ASN A 18 11.21 1.32 6.39
N THR A 19 12.23 2.18 6.49
CA THR A 19 13.16 2.21 7.63
C THR A 19 12.43 2.61 8.90
N SER A 20 11.61 3.68 8.86
CA SER A 20 10.78 4.10 10.00
C SER A 20 9.80 3.00 10.41
N ALA A 21 9.21 2.29 9.44
CA ALA A 21 8.33 1.16 9.70
C ALA A 21 9.05 -0.08 10.25
N GLY A 22 10.39 -0.10 10.31
CA GLY A 22 11.16 -1.25 10.78
C GLY A 22 11.14 -2.45 9.84
N VAL A 23 10.98 -2.23 8.53
CA VAL A 23 10.99 -3.29 7.49
C VAL A 23 12.19 -3.12 6.56
N ALA A 24 12.42 -4.11 5.69
CA ALA A 24 13.59 -4.11 4.81
C ALA A 24 13.66 -2.83 3.95
N SER A 25 14.87 -2.28 3.88
CA SER A 25 15.21 -1.04 3.19
C SER A 25 16.54 -1.26 2.48
N PRO A 26 16.63 -1.09 1.15
CA PRO A 26 15.65 -0.42 0.27
C PRO A 26 14.37 -1.23 -0.02
N PRO A 27 13.28 -0.58 -0.49
CA PRO A 27 12.03 -1.26 -0.88
C PRO A 27 12.19 -2.45 -1.85
N SER A 28 13.24 -2.43 -2.67
CA SER A 28 13.61 -3.49 -3.61
C SER A 28 14.07 -4.80 -2.95
N ASP A 29 14.34 -4.78 -1.65
CA ASP A 29 14.65 -5.98 -0.89
C ASP A 29 13.39 -6.75 -0.51
N ILE A 30 12.23 -6.10 -0.53
CA ILE A 30 10.92 -6.74 -0.38
C ILE A 30 10.37 -7.06 -1.77
N LYS A 31 10.79 -8.21 -2.31
CA LYS A 31 10.44 -8.67 -3.66
C LYS A 31 9.97 -10.12 -3.67
N GLY A 32 9.36 -10.54 -4.78
CA GLY A 32 8.90 -11.92 -4.95
C GLY A 32 8.80 -12.32 -6.42
N LYS A 33 8.24 -13.51 -6.68
CA LYS A 33 8.13 -14.07 -8.04
C LYS A 33 7.47 -13.12 -9.06
N TYR A 34 6.52 -12.30 -8.60
CA TYR A 34 5.75 -11.36 -9.45
C TYR A 34 5.86 -9.90 -9.01
N VAL A 35 6.47 -9.64 -7.85
CA VAL A 35 6.54 -8.33 -7.20
C VAL A 35 7.96 -7.81 -7.28
N LYS A 36 8.12 -6.61 -7.84
CA LYS A 36 9.40 -5.90 -7.99
C LYS A 36 9.91 -5.36 -6.66
N GLU A 37 9.03 -4.68 -5.93
CA GLU A 37 9.34 -4.00 -4.67
C GLU A 37 8.06 -3.72 -3.89
N VAL A 38 8.20 -3.52 -2.58
CA VAL A 38 7.14 -3.07 -1.69
C VAL A 38 7.63 -1.85 -0.91
N GLU A 39 7.02 -0.71 -1.18
CA GLU A 39 7.35 0.57 -0.57
C GLU A 39 6.30 0.93 0.49
N VAL A 40 6.77 1.39 1.65
CA VAL A 40 5.97 2.09 2.64
C VAL A 40 6.20 3.58 2.41
N LYS A 41 5.12 4.35 2.27
CA LYS A 41 5.16 5.80 2.21
C LYS A 41 4.03 6.38 3.03
N ASN A 42 4.35 7.07 4.13
CA ASN A 42 3.37 7.59 5.09
C ASN A 42 2.32 6.52 5.47
N GLY A 43 2.79 5.32 5.80
CA GLY A 43 1.95 4.17 6.18
C GLY A 43 1.12 3.54 5.05
N VAL A 44 1.15 4.07 3.82
CA VAL A 44 0.61 3.38 2.63
C VAL A 44 1.65 2.39 2.14
N VAL A 45 1.25 1.13 2.02
CA VAL A 45 2.09 0.04 1.51
C VAL A 45 1.75 -0.20 0.05
N THR A 46 2.66 0.09 -0.86
CA THR A 46 2.46 -0.03 -2.30
C THR A 46 3.34 -1.14 -2.87
N ALA A 47 2.71 -2.13 -3.49
CA ALA A 47 3.42 -3.20 -4.18
C ALA A 47 3.47 -2.91 -5.69
N THR A 48 4.66 -2.96 -6.28
CA THR A 48 4.85 -2.79 -7.72
C THR A 48 5.10 -4.14 -8.39
N MET A 49 4.35 -4.45 -9.44
CA MET A 49 4.52 -5.69 -10.21
C MET A 49 5.77 -5.63 -11.11
N LEU A 50 6.38 -6.79 -11.36
CA LEU A 50 7.51 -6.93 -12.27
C LEU A 50 7.17 -6.50 -13.71
N SER A 51 8.20 -6.26 -14.51
CA SER A 51 8.05 -5.96 -15.95
C SER A 51 8.05 -7.20 -16.85
N SER A 52 8.44 -8.35 -16.31
CA SER A 52 8.53 -9.64 -17.02
C SER A 52 8.02 -10.76 -16.11
N GLY A 53 7.64 -11.90 -16.71
CA GLY A 53 7.10 -13.04 -15.96
C GLY A 53 5.73 -12.81 -15.31
N VAL A 54 5.02 -11.75 -15.71
CA VAL A 54 3.67 -11.38 -15.26
C VAL A 54 2.76 -11.12 -16.46
N ASN A 55 1.45 -11.13 -16.25
CA ASN A 55 0.47 -10.82 -17.30
C ASN A 55 0.71 -9.40 -17.87
N ASN A 56 0.56 -9.25 -19.19
CA ASN A 56 0.77 -7.98 -19.90
C ASN A 56 -0.09 -6.82 -19.38
N GLU A 57 -1.29 -7.12 -18.86
CA GLU A 57 -2.22 -6.12 -18.35
C GLU A 57 -1.89 -5.64 -16.93
N ILE A 58 -0.96 -6.32 -16.23
CA ILE A 58 -0.54 -5.97 -14.86
C ILE A 58 0.96 -5.63 -14.72
N LYS A 59 1.75 -5.79 -15.79
CA LYS A 59 3.19 -5.51 -15.73
C LYS A 59 3.46 -4.05 -15.37
N ARG A 60 4.42 -3.81 -14.47
CA ARG A 60 4.76 -2.47 -13.94
C ARG A 60 3.61 -1.71 -13.26
N LYS A 61 2.48 -2.38 -13.01
CA LYS A 61 1.34 -1.81 -12.32
C LYS A 61 1.45 -2.01 -10.82
N LYS A 62 0.57 -1.36 -10.06
CA LYS A 62 0.63 -1.25 -8.61
C LYS A 62 -0.74 -1.48 -7.97
N LEU A 63 -0.68 -1.90 -6.72
CA LEU A 63 -1.79 -1.86 -5.77
C LEU A 63 -1.27 -1.31 -4.45
N SER A 64 -2.17 -0.77 -3.64
CA SER A 64 -1.84 -0.24 -2.31
C SER A 64 -2.69 -0.90 -1.23
N LEU A 65 -2.11 -0.98 -0.05
CA LEU A 65 -2.79 -1.25 1.21
C LEU A 65 -2.58 -0.06 2.12
N TRP A 66 -3.63 0.39 2.78
CA TRP A 66 -3.55 1.51 3.71
C TRP A 66 -4.39 1.25 4.95
N GLY A 67 -3.93 1.78 6.07
CA GLY A 67 -4.64 1.75 7.33
C GLY A 67 -5.41 3.04 7.60
N ARG A 68 -6.46 2.95 8.40
CA ARG A 68 -7.11 4.06 9.08
C ARG A 68 -7.25 3.72 10.56
N ARG A 69 -7.09 4.69 11.44
CA ARG A 69 -7.29 4.47 12.87
C ARG A 69 -8.78 4.23 13.17
N GLU A 70 -9.06 3.25 14.02
CA GLU A 70 -10.39 3.01 14.58
C GLU A 70 -10.27 2.64 16.06
N ASN A 71 -10.64 3.55 16.97
CA ASN A 71 -10.78 3.33 18.42
C ASN A 71 -9.83 2.28 19.04
N GLY A 72 -8.51 2.55 19.01
CA GLY A 72 -7.49 1.65 19.58
C GLY A 72 -7.00 0.53 18.65
N SER A 73 -7.47 0.51 17.40
CA SER A 73 -7.07 -0.43 16.36
C SER A 73 -6.82 0.29 15.03
N VAL A 74 -6.40 -0.46 14.02
CA VAL A 74 -6.25 0.02 12.64
C VAL A 74 -7.07 -0.86 11.71
N LYS A 75 -8.01 -0.26 10.98
CA LYS A 75 -8.71 -0.92 9.89
C LYS A 75 -7.89 -0.81 8.61
N TRP A 76 -7.72 -1.92 7.92
CA TRP A 76 -6.95 -1.99 6.67
C TRP A 76 -7.84 -2.09 5.46
N PHE A 77 -7.41 -1.42 4.41
CA PHE A 77 -8.02 -1.43 3.08
C PHE A 77 -7.00 -1.92 2.05
N CYS A 78 -7.49 -2.38 0.91
CA CYS A 78 -6.69 -2.87 -0.21
C CYS A 78 -7.36 -2.49 -1.53
N GLY A 79 -6.61 -1.92 -2.44
CA GLY A 79 -7.17 -1.45 -3.71
C GLY A 79 -6.14 -0.90 -4.67
N GLN A 80 -6.63 -0.05 -5.57
CA GLN A 80 -5.78 0.71 -6.49
C GLN A 80 -4.83 1.64 -5.72
N PRO A 81 -3.76 2.14 -6.37
CA PRO A 81 -2.77 2.96 -5.71
C PRO A 81 -3.36 4.23 -5.10
N VAL A 82 -3.02 4.48 -3.84
CA VAL A 82 -3.43 5.68 -3.10
C VAL A 82 -2.22 6.41 -2.55
N THR A 83 -2.39 7.69 -2.21
CA THR A 83 -1.43 8.50 -1.47
C THR A 83 -2.11 9.06 -0.22
N ARG A 84 -1.42 9.03 0.91
CA ARG A 84 -1.92 9.60 2.16
C ARG A 84 -1.81 11.12 2.14
N THR A 85 -2.92 11.80 2.40
CA THR A 85 -3.01 13.27 2.42
C THR A 85 -2.98 13.83 3.83
N ASP A 86 -3.49 13.08 4.80
CA ASP A 86 -3.43 13.38 6.23
C ASP A 86 -3.48 12.06 7.02
N ASP A 87 -3.51 12.13 8.34
CA ASP A 87 -3.38 10.94 9.18
C ASP A 87 -4.48 9.90 8.93
N ASP A 88 -5.72 10.31 8.62
CA ASP A 88 -6.83 9.37 8.41
C ASP A 88 -7.33 9.30 6.96
N THR A 89 -6.89 10.22 6.09
CA THR A 89 -7.37 10.33 4.71
C THR A 89 -6.32 9.91 3.69
N VAL A 90 -6.78 9.19 2.68
CA VAL A 90 -6.02 8.88 1.47
C VAL A 90 -6.79 9.36 0.23
N ALA A 91 -6.06 9.57 -0.87
CA ALA A 91 -6.62 9.90 -2.17
C ALA A 91 -6.02 8.97 -3.25
N ASP A 92 -6.76 8.73 -4.33
CA ASP A 92 -6.24 7.95 -5.47
C ASP A 92 -4.97 8.61 -6.03
N ALA A 93 -3.92 7.82 -6.26
CA ALA A 93 -2.64 8.33 -6.77
C ALA A 93 -2.68 8.70 -8.26
N LYS A 94 -3.61 8.11 -9.03
CA LYS A 94 -3.90 8.38 -10.46
C LYS A 94 -2.65 8.53 -11.34
N ASP A 95 -1.68 7.63 -11.19
CA ASP A 95 -0.40 7.66 -11.92
C ASP A 95 -0.40 6.84 -13.22
N GLY A 96 -1.57 6.30 -13.63
CA GLY A 96 -1.74 5.46 -14.81
C GLY A 96 -1.12 4.08 -14.67
N LYS A 97 -0.67 3.71 -13.47
CA LYS A 97 -0.05 2.42 -13.15
C LYS A 97 -0.91 1.59 -12.22
N GLU A 98 -2.18 1.92 -12.08
CA GLU A 98 -3.15 1.15 -11.31
C GLU A 98 -3.49 -0.19 -11.98
N ILE A 99 -3.43 -1.27 -11.20
CA ILE A 99 -3.99 -2.56 -11.62
C ILE A 99 -5.50 -2.36 -11.84
N ASP A 100 -6.00 -2.84 -12.99
CA ASP A 100 -7.42 -2.79 -13.27
C ASP A 100 -8.20 -3.64 -12.26
N THR A 101 -9.32 -3.14 -11.79
CA THR A 101 -10.16 -3.81 -10.77
C THR A 101 -10.54 -5.25 -11.14
N LYS A 102 -10.62 -5.60 -12.44
CA LYS A 102 -10.89 -6.97 -12.89
C LYS A 102 -9.77 -7.96 -12.52
N HIS A 103 -8.54 -7.47 -12.34
CA HIS A 103 -7.39 -8.28 -11.90
C HIS A 103 -7.19 -8.24 -10.39
N LEU A 104 -7.90 -7.37 -9.67
CA LEU A 104 -7.86 -7.35 -8.22
C LEU A 104 -8.83 -8.41 -7.66
N PRO A 105 -8.42 -9.18 -6.64
CA PRO A 105 -9.32 -10.02 -5.87
C PRO A 105 -10.49 -9.19 -5.31
N SER A 106 -11.65 -9.81 -5.07
CA SER A 106 -12.82 -9.10 -4.52
C SER A 106 -12.54 -8.39 -3.19
N THR A 107 -11.62 -8.94 -2.38
CA THR A 107 -11.17 -8.38 -1.10
C THR A 107 -10.13 -7.27 -1.20
N CYS A 108 -9.77 -6.86 -2.42
CA CYS A 108 -8.80 -5.79 -2.67
C CYS A 108 -9.35 -4.80 -3.71
N ARG A 109 -10.60 -4.38 -3.54
CA ARG A 109 -11.29 -3.41 -4.41
C ARG A 109 -11.83 -2.21 -3.63
N ASP A 110 -11.25 -1.94 -2.47
CA ASP A 110 -11.60 -0.77 -1.67
C ASP A 110 -11.22 0.50 -2.43
N LYS A 111 -12.04 1.54 -2.28
CA LYS A 111 -11.78 2.88 -2.81
C LYS A 111 -11.13 3.74 -1.74
N ALA A 112 -10.37 4.75 -2.17
CA ALA A 112 -9.82 5.75 -1.24
C ALA A 112 -10.91 6.40 -0.35
N SER A 113 -12.12 6.57 -0.89
CA SER A 113 -13.28 7.09 -0.16
C SER A 113 -13.79 6.18 0.97
N ASP A 114 -13.50 4.88 0.93
CA ASP A 114 -14.00 3.93 1.94
C ASP A 114 -13.25 4.05 3.27
N ALA A 115 -12.10 4.75 3.25
CA ALA A 115 -11.36 5.15 4.42
C ALA A 115 -11.76 6.52 4.99
N LYS A 116 -12.83 7.16 4.51
CA LYS A 116 -13.35 8.41 5.10
C LYS A 116 -14.27 8.16 6.29
#